data_AF-A0A6M9WQZ1-F1
#
_entry.id   AF-A0A6M9WQZ1-F1
#
_cell.length_a   1.000
_cell.length_b   1.000
_cell.length_c   1.000
_cell.angle_alpha   90.00
_cell.angle_beta   90.00
_cell.angle_gamma   90.00
#
_symmetry.space_group_name_H-M   'P 1'
#
loop_
_entity.id
_entity.type
_entity.pdbx_description
1 polymer ?
#
loop_
_entity_poly.entity_id
_entity_poly.type
_entity_poly.pdbx_seq_one_letter_code
_entity_poly.pdbx_strand_id
1 'polypeptide(L)'
;MKNIATGGVLERIRRLAPPHVTAPFRTVAEWREWQLAEGQKRCEEINRQNRQLRVEKILNRSGIQPLHRKCSFSNYQVQNEGQRYALSQAKSIADELMTGCTNFAFSGKPGTGKNHLAAAIWSLPDGEIRRYDRRLNIICRECRKSEVMQRVLAFYQNGFRERLGDQG
;
A
#
# COMPACT_ATOMS: atom_id res chain seq x y z
N MET A 1 -20.07 41.88 -32.14
CA MET A 1 -19.69 41.00 -31.02
C MET A 1 -20.42 41.48 -29.77
N LYS A 2 -21.36 40.70 -29.21
CA LYS A 2 -22.12 41.12 -28.02
C LYS A 2 -21.21 41.01 -26.79
N ASN A 3 -21.13 42.09 -26.02
CA ASN A 3 -20.33 42.18 -24.79
C ASN A 3 -20.79 41.09 -23.81
N ILE A 4 -19.88 40.17 -23.45
CA ILE A 4 -20.16 39.00 -22.59
C ILE A 4 -20.68 39.44 -21.21
N ALA A 5 -20.35 40.66 -20.79
CA ALA A 5 -20.70 41.24 -19.50
C ALA A 5 -22.12 41.80 -19.39
N THR A 6 -22.79 42.17 -20.50
CA THR A 6 -23.95 43.08 -20.43
C THR A 6 -25.22 42.57 -21.13
N GLY A 7 -25.23 41.36 -21.69
CA GLY A 7 -26.45 40.81 -22.31
C GLY A 7 -26.27 39.42 -22.90
N GLY A 8 -25.76 38.48 -22.10
CA GLY A 8 -25.37 37.13 -22.55
C GLY A 8 -25.57 36.03 -21.51
N VAL A 9 -25.00 34.85 -21.79
CA VAL A 9 -25.13 33.59 -21.01
C VAL A 9 -24.98 33.76 -19.50
N LEU A 10 -24.07 34.64 -19.04
CA LEU A 10 -23.84 34.90 -17.62
C LEU A 10 -25.07 35.48 -16.89
N GLU A 11 -25.87 36.31 -17.56
CA GLU A 11 -27.09 36.86 -16.99
C GLU A 11 -28.16 35.77 -16.80
N ARG A 12 -28.26 34.83 -17.76
CA ARG A 12 -29.15 33.66 -17.67
C ARG A 12 -28.74 32.75 -16.52
N ILE A 13 -27.43 32.54 -16.32
CA ILE A 13 -26.91 31.75 -15.19
C ILE A 13 -27.24 32.44 -13.86
N ARG A 14 -27.08 33.76 -13.76
CA ARG A 14 -27.43 34.52 -12.55
C ARG A 14 -28.91 34.43 -12.18
N ARG A 15 -29.83 34.36 -13.16
CA ARG A 15 -31.27 34.14 -12.89
C ARG A 15 -31.58 32.75 -12.34
N LEU A 16 -30.76 31.76 -12.65
CA LEU A 16 -30.92 30.38 -12.16
C LEU A 16 -30.20 30.14 -10.83
N ALA A 17 -29.18 30.94 -10.51
CA ALA A 17 -28.44 30.84 -9.27
C ALA A 17 -29.26 31.41 -8.09
N PRO A 18 -29.19 30.81 -6.89
CA PRO A 18 -29.84 31.36 -5.70
C PRO A 18 -29.34 32.78 -5.37
N PRO A 19 -30.19 33.69 -4.86
CA PRO A 19 -29.86 35.12 -4.72
C PRO A 19 -28.71 35.42 -3.74
N HIS A 20 -28.32 34.48 -2.90
CA HIS A 20 -27.22 34.61 -1.94
C HIS A 20 -25.88 34.02 -2.43
N VAL A 21 -25.86 33.37 -3.61
CA VAL A 21 -24.66 32.69 -4.11
C VAL A 21 -23.81 33.67 -4.90
N THR A 22 -22.72 34.11 -4.29
CA THR A 22 -21.67 34.87 -4.96
C THR A 22 -20.68 33.94 -5.66
N ALA A 23 -20.06 34.41 -6.75
CA ALA A 23 -18.99 33.66 -7.40
C ALA A 23 -17.87 33.36 -6.37
N PRO A 24 -17.47 32.08 -6.21
CA PRO A 24 -16.53 31.68 -5.16
C PRO A 24 -15.11 32.19 -5.39
N PHE A 25 -14.76 32.61 -6.62
CA PHE A 25 -13.44 33.13 -6.98
C PHE A 25 -13.59 34.37 -7.85
N ARG A 26 -12.75 35.38 -7.63
CA ARG A 26 -12.76 36.64 -8.38
C ARG A 26 -11.66 36.71 -9.43
N THR A 27 -10.61 35.89 -9.28
CA THR A 27 -9.49 35.83 -10.22
C THR A 27 -9.20 34.40 -10.66
N VAL A 28 -8.57 34.25 -11.82
CA VAL A 28 -8.13 32.94 -12.33
C VAL A 28 -7.04 32.34 -11.45
N ALA A 29 -6.17 33.17 -10.87
CA ALA A 29 -5.09 32.73 -9.98
C ALA A 29 -5.65 32.07 -8.71
N GLU A 30 -6.59 32.74 -8.04
CA GLU A 30 -7.28 32.23 -6.85
C GLU A 30 -7.99 30.90 -7.11
N TRP A 31 -8.67 30.77 -8.26
CA TRP A 31 -9.31 29.51 -8.66
C TRP A 31 -8.29 28.38 -8.88
N ARG A 32 -7.14 28.67 -9.52
CA ARG A 32 -6.09 27.68 -9.76
C ARG A 32 -5.46 27.18 -8.46
N GLU A 33 -5.20 28.08 -7.52
CA GLU A 33 -4.67 27.73 -6.20
C GLU A 33 -5.63 26.81 -5.45
N TRP A 34 -6.92 27.16 -5.44
CA TRP A 34 -7.95 26.31 -4.84
C TRP A 34 -8.03 24.93 -5.52
N GLN A 35 -8.02 24.89 -6.85
CA GLN A 35 -8.09 23.63 -7.60
C GLN A 35 -6.88 22.72 -7.32
N LEU A 36 -5.68 23.29 -7.20
CA LEU A 36 -4.47 22.56 -6.84
C LEU A 36 -4.56 22.02 -5.40
N ALA A 37 -5.00 22.84 -4.44
CA ALA A 37 -5.16 22.44 -3.06
C ALA A 37 -6.20 21.32 -2.88
N GLU A 38 -7.36 21.43 -3.53
CA GLU A 38 -8.37 20.38 -3.52
C GLU A 38 -7.90 19.12 -4.26
N GLY A 39 -7.14 19.29 -5.34
CA GLY A 39 -6.49 18.19 -6.05
C GLY A 39 -5.53 17.42 -5.14
N GLN A 40 -4.70 18.11 -4.35
CA GLN A 40 -3.79 17.49 -3.38
C GLN A 40 -4.55 16.68 -2.32
N LYS A 41 -5.57 17.27 -1.68
CA LYS A 41 -6.42 16.58 -0.70
C LYS A 41 -7.06 15.33 -1.30
N ARG A 42 -7.57 15.43 -2.53
CA ARG A 42 -8.19 14.29 -3.22
C ARG A 42 -7.17 13.18 -3.54
N CYS A 43 -5.97 13.55 -3.98
CA CYS A 43 -4.88 12.61 -4.22
C CYS A 43 -4.45 11.90 -2.94
N GLU A 44 -4.36 12.61 -1.82
CA GLU A 44 -4.04 12.03 -0.50
C GLU A 44 -5.10 11.01 -0.07
N GLU A 45 -6.38 11.35 -0.21
CA GLU A 45 -7.48 10.44 0.11
C GLU A 45 -7.48 9.20 -0.79
N ILE A 46 -7.28 9.37 -2.11
CA ILE A 46 -7.13 8.25 -3.05
C ILE A 46 -5.95 7.36 -2.65
N ASN A 47 -4.81 7.95 -2.26
CA ASN A 47 -3.65 7.19 -1.81
C ASN A 47 -3.94 6.40 -0.54
N ARG A 48 -4.67 6.98 0.42
CA ARG A 48 -5.10 6.29 1.64
C ARG A 48 -6.04 5.12 1.33
N GLN A 49 -7.03 5.31 0.46
CA GLN A 49 -7.94 4.24 0.02
C GLN A 49 -7.19 3.13 -0.74
N ASN A 50 -6.26 3.50 -1.62
CA ASN A 50 -5.41 2.56 -2.33
C ASN A 50 -4.52 1.74 -1.37
N ARG A 51 -4.01 2.35 -0.31
CA ARG A 51 -3.28 1.64 0.76
C ARG A 51 -4.18 0.61 1.43
N GLN A 52 -5.36 1.00 1.88
CA GLN A 52 -6.31 0.08 2.54
C GLN A 52 -6.72 -1.09 1.63
N LEU A 53 -7.05 -0.83 0.36
CA LEU A 53 -7.41 -1.88 -0.60
C LEU A 53 -6.25 -2.85 -0.88
N ARG A 54 -5.01 -2.37 -0.91
CA ARG A 54 -3.83 -3.24 -1.05
C ARG A 54 -3.67 -4.13 0.17
N VAL A 55 -3.82 -3.56 1.37
CA VAL A 55 -3.73 -4.27 2.64
C VAL A 55 -4.73 -5.43 2.67
N GLU A 56 -5.98 -5.13 2.38
CA GLU A 56 -7.08 -6.09 2.37
C GLU A 56 -6.89 -7.20 1.33
N LYS A 57 -6.47 -6.86 0.10
CA LYS A 57 -6.21 -7.85 -0.96
C LYS A 57 -5.12 -8.85 -0.57
N ILE A 58 -4.08 -8.42 0.14
CA ILE A 58 -3.01 -9.32 0.56
C ILE A 58 -3.48 -10.19 1.73
N LEU A 59 -4.14 -9.60 2.72
CA LEU A 59 -4.72 -10.34 3.86
C LEU A 59 -5.72 -11.41 3.43
N ASN A 60 -6.57 -11.12 2.43
CA ASN A 60 -7.53 -12.08 1.90
C ASN A 60 -6.85 -13.25 1.16
N ARG A 61 -5.60 -13.10 0.72
CA ARG A 61 -4.84 -14.14 0.00
C ARG A 61 -3.81 -14.87 0.88
N SER A 62 -3.51 -14.38 2.07
CA SER A 62 -2.41 -14.90 2.91
C SER A 62 -2.78 -16.14 3.74
N GLY A 63 -4.05 -16.55 3.75
CA GLY A 63 -4.53 -17.66 4.58
C GLY A 63 -4.57 -17.33 6.08
N ILE A 64 -4.35 -16.07 6.47
CA ILE A 64 -4.52 -15.62 7.87
C ILE A 64 -6.00 -15.74 8.24
N GLN A 65 -6.30 -16.52 9.28
CA GLN A 65 -7.65 -16.70 9.76
C GLN A 65 -8.27 -15.34 10.17
N PRO A 66 -9.57 -15.12 9.92
CA PRO A 66 -10.25 -13.87 10.28
C PRO A 66 -10.08 -13.47 11.74
N LEU A 67 -9.96 -14.44 12.66
CA LEU A 67 -9.72 -14.23 14.08
C LEU A 67 -8.44 -13.41 14.35
N HIS A 68 -7.41 -13.57 13.52
CA HIS A 68 -6.11 -12.92 13.70
C HIS A 68 -5.96 -11.59 12.95
N ARG A 69 -6.98 -11.15 12.19
CA ARG A 69 -6.92 -9.91 11.40
C ARG A 69 -6.80 -8.64 12.23
N LYS A 70 -7.29 -8.68 13.47
CA LYS A 70 -7.28 -7.53 14.40
C LYS A 70 -6.17 -7.65 15.45
N CYS A 71 -5.28 -8.64 15.35
CA CYS A 71 -4.17 -8.80 16.28
C CYS A 71 -3.11 -7.71 16.03
N SER A 72 -2.75 -6.98 17.08
CA SER A 72 -1.74 -5.93 17.11
C SER A 72 -0.81 -6.10 18.31
N PHE A 73 0.26 -5.31 18.39
CA PHE A 73 1.11 -5.31 19.58
C PHE A 73 0.39 -4.74 20.82
N SER A 74 -0.60 -3.86 20.62
CA SER A 74 -1.33 -3.20 21.72
C SER A 74 -2.36 -4.10 22.39
N ASN A 75 -2.94 -5.06 21.66
CA ASN A 75 -3.92 -6.00 22.23
C ASN A 75 -3.31 -7.35 22.62
N TYR A 76 -1.98 -7.47 22.63
CA TYR A 76 -1.29 -8.67 23.10
C TYR A 76 -1.12 -8.62 24.62
N GLN A 77 -1.80 -9.52 25.33
CA GLN A 77 -1.70 -9.62 26.79
C GLN A 77 -0.54 -10.53 27.20
N VAL A 78 0.34 -10.00 28.04
CA VAL A 78 1.50 -10.71 28.58
C VAL A 78 1.13 -11.30 29.94
N GLN A 79 1.22 -12.63 30.07
CA GLN A 79 0.97 -13.36 31.31
C GLN A 79 2.27 -13.92 31.91
N ASN A 80 3.23 -14.29 31.06
CA ASN A 80 4.48 -14.93 31.47
C ASN A 80 5.71 -14.17 30.97
N GLU A 81 6.85 -14.36 31.64
CA GLU A 81 8.12 -13.74 31.22
C GLU A 81 8.55 -14.15 29.80
N GLY A 82 8.32 -15.40 29.41
CA GLY A 82 8.59 -15.86 28.05
C GLY A 82 7.77 -15.11 26.99
N GLN A 83 6.52 -14.74 27.30
CA GLN A 83 5.69 -13.91 26.41
C GLN A 83 6.17 -12.46 26.36
N ARG A 84 6.66 -11.93 27.49
CA ARG A 84 7.28 -10.60 27.57
C ARG A 84 8.52 -10.53 26.67
N TYR A 85 9.37 -11.56 26.76
CA TYR A 85 10.55 -11.70 25.92
C TYR A 85 10.18 -11.82 24.43
N ALA A 86 9.24 -12.71 24.09
CA ALA A 86 8.77 -12.87 22.72
C ALA A 86 8.15 -11.59 22.14
N LEU A 87 7.40 -10.83 22.93
CA LEU A 87 6.86 -9.52 22.52
C LEU A 87 7.99 -8.52 22.24
N SER A 88 9.01 -8.47 23.09
CA SER A 88 10.18 -7.60 22.89
C SER A 88 10.92 -7.93 21.60
N GLN A 89 11.16 -9.22 21.35
CA GLN A 89 11.81 -9.69 20.12
C GLN A 89 10.97 -9.41 18.88
N ALA A 90 9.64 -9.61 18.97
CA ALA A 90 8.71 -9.32 17.89
C ALA A 90 8.73 -7.84 17.48
N LYS A 91 8.85 -6.92 18.45
CA LYS A 91 8.99 -5.48 18.18
C LYS A 91 10.31 -5.16 17.46
N SER A 92 11.43 -5.71 17.96
CA SER A 92 12.74 -5.54 17.30
C SER A 92 12.74 -6.06 15.86
N ILE A 93 12.12 -7.22 15.62
CA ILE A 93 11.96 -7.81 14.29
C ILE A 93 11.12 -6.92 13.38
N ALA A 94 10.02 -6.34 13.90
CA ALA A 94 9.19 -5.42 13.14
C ALA A 94 9.97 -4.16 12.74
N ASP A 95 10.84 -3.65 13.61
CA ASP A 95 11.71 -2.52 13.31
C ASP A 95 12.80 -2.88 12.27
N GLU A 96 13.40 -4.06 12.37
CA GLU A 96 14.35 -4.58 11.36
C GLU A 96 13.70 -4.82 9.99
N LEU A 97 12.43 -5.22 9.96
CA LEU A 97 11.65 -5.36 8.72
C LEU A 97 11.42 -4.02 8.01
N MET A 98 11.55 -2.89 8.72
CA MET A 98 11.52 -1.57 8.09
C MET A 98 12.80 -1.31 7.28
N THR A 99 13.94 -1.79 7.76
CA THR A 99 15.26 -1.52 7.16
C THR A 99 15.77 -2.63 6.25
N GLY A 100 15.27 -3.87 6.37
CA GLY A 100 15.73 -5.01 5.58
C GLY A 100 14.73 -6.19 5.49
N CYS A 101 15.23 -7.35 5.04
CA CYS A 101 14.47 -8.60 5.01
C CYS A 101 15.06 -9.58 6.04
N THR A 102 14.43 -9.67 7.21
CA THR A 102 14.75 -10.66 8.25
C THR A 102 13.74 -11.80 8.21
N ASN A 103 14.21 -13.03 8.43
CA ASN A 103 13.34 -14.21 8.60
C ASN A 103 13.33 -14.59 10.08
N PHE A 104 12.19 -15.02 10.61
CA PHE A 104 12.07 -15.43 12.00
C PHE A 104 11.15 -16.65 12.14
N ALA A 105 11.28 -17.37 13.25
CA ALA A 105 10.42 -18.49 13.62
C ALA A 105 10.04 -18.40 15.09
N PHE A 106 8.74 -18.53 15.38
CA PHE A 106 8.26 -18.69 16.76
C PHE A 106 8.01 -20.18 17.04
N SER A 107 8.61 -20.69 18.11
CA SER A 107 8.37 -22.04 18.61
C SER A 107 7.67 -22.01 19.97
N GLY A 108 6.91 -23.06 20.30
CA GLY A 108 6.25 -23.21 21.59
C GLY A 108 4.87 -23.86 21.51
N LYS A 109 4.30 -24.17 22.68
CA LYS A 109 2.98 -24.84 22.81
C LYS A 109 1.84 -24.01 22.18
N PRO A 110 0.74 -24.63 21.70
CA PRO A 110 -0.46 -23.91 21.28
C PRO A 110 -1.00 -22.97 22.37
N GLY A 111 -1.70 -21.91 21.98
CA GLY A 111 -2.27 -20.93 22.93
C GLY A 111 -1.30 -19.87 23.46
N THR A 112 0.00 -19.92 23.11
CA THR A 112 0.99 -18.93 23.58
C THR A 112 1.05 -17.63 22.77
N GLY A 113 0.13 -17.41 21.83
CA GLY A 113 0.04 -16.16 21.08
C GLY A 113 1.03 -16.01 19.90
N LYS A 114 1.69 -17.08 19.44
CA LYS A 114 2.61 -17.04 18.28
C LYS A 114 1.98 -16.43 17.02
N ASN A 115 0.77 -16.87 16.67
CA ASN A 115 0.04 -16.35 15.51
C ASN A 115 -0.38 -14.90 15.71
N HIS A 116 -0.68 -14.50 16.95
CA HIS A 116 -0.99 -13.12 17.29
C HIS A 116 0.22 -12.23 17.04
N LEU A 117 1.40 -12.60 17.56
CA LEU A 117 2.63 -11.85 17.36
C LEU A 117 3.02 -11.80 15.87
N ALA A 118 2.88 -12.89 15.13
CA ALA A 118 3.12 -12.90 13.69
C ALA A 118 2.18 -11.94 12.93
N ALA A 119 0.88 -11.94 13.27
CA ALA A 119 -0.09 -11.01 12.70
C ALA A 119 0.16 -9.55 13.13
N ALA A 120 0.69 -9.33 14.34
CA ALA A 120 1.05 -8.01 14.84
C ALA A 120 2.29 -7.44 14.14
N ILE A 121 3.34 -8.25 13.91
CA ILE A 121 4.53 -7.87 13.13
C ILE A 121 4.11 -7.48 11.70
N TRP A 122 3.16 -8.22 11.13
CA TRP A 122 2.62 -7.93 9.80
C TRP A 122 1.82 -6.63 9.74
N SER A 123 1.12 -6.29 10.82
CA SER A 123 0.32 -5.08 10.94
C SER A 123 1.22 -3.92 11.40
N LEU A 124 2.14 -3.50 10.53
CA LEU A 124 3.04 -2.38 10.78
C LEU A 124 2.26 -1.11 11.16
N PRO A 125 2.82 -0.24 12.03
CA PRO A 125 2.10 0.92 12.59
C PRO A 125 1.63 1.95 11.55
N ASP A 126 2.23 1.95 10.37
CA ASP A 126 1.87 2.80 9.22
C ASP A 126 0.78 2.19 8.31
N GLY A 127 0.34 0.95 8.61
CA GLY A 127 -0.61 0.21 7.79
C GLY A 127 -0.05 -0.18 6.43
N GLU A 128 1.27 -0.10 6.21
CA GLU A 128 1.88 -0.54 4.97
C GLU A 128 2.16 -2.04 5.01
N ILE A 129 1.43 -2.81 4.21
CA ILE A 129 1.88 -4.16 3.86
C ILE A 129 2.98 -4.02 2.82
N ARG A 130 4.23 -4.21 3.25
CA ARG A 130 5.35 -4.32 2.32
C ARG A 130 5.19 -5.63 1.54
N ARG A 131 5.08 -5.51 0.21
CA ARG A 131 5.14 -6.70 -0.65
C ARG A 131 6.48 -7.38 -0.39
N TYR A 132 6.45 -8.70 -0.26
CA TYR A 132 7.65 -9.50 -0.34
C TYR A 132 8.37 -9.18 -1.66
N ASP A 133 9.44 -8.40 -1.59
CA ASP A 133 10.32 -8.20 -2.73
C ASP A 133 11.31 -9.35 -2.76
N ARG A 134 11.06 -10.30 -3.67
CA ARG A 134 11.96 -11.43 -3.91
C ARG A 134 13.38 -11.02 -4.26
N ARG A 135 13.64 -9.77 -4.64
CA ARG A 135 14.99 -9.24 -4.92
C ARG A 135 15.77 -8.95 -3.63
N LEU A 136 15.07 -8.64 -2.55
CA LEU A 136 15.64 -8.32 -1.24
C LEU A 136 15.80 -9.55 -0.35
N ASN A 137 15.10 -10.66 -0.66
CA ASN A 137 15.27 -11.92 0.04
C ASN A 137 16.61 -12.60 -0.33
N ILE A 138 17.44 -12.88 0.68
CA ILE A 138 18.78 -13.46 0.51
C ILE A 138 18.72 -14.80 -0.24
N ILE A 139 17.81 -15.70 0.14
CA ILE A 139 17.65 -17.02 -0.51
C ILE A 139 17.27 -16.84 -1.98
N CYS A 140 16.32 -15.97 -2.28
CA CYS A 140 15.92 -15.68 -3.66
C CYS A 140 17.03 -14.98 -4.46
N ARG A 141 17.86 -14.15 -3.83
CA ARG A 141 19.00 -13.48 -4.47
C ARG A 141 20.07 -14.48 -4.86
N GLU A 142 20.43 -15.39 -3.95
CA GLU A 142 21.41 -16.45 -4.21
C GLU A 142 20.87 -17.48 -5.21
N CYS A 143 19.61 -17.93 -5.06
CA CYS A 143 18.95 -18.77 -6.07
C CYS A 143 18.92 -18.09 -7.44
N ARG A 144 18.65 -16.78 -7.51
CA ARG A 144 18.65 -16.03 -8.78
C ARG A 144 20.03 -15.97 -9.41
N LYS A 145 21.11 -15.89 -8.62
CA LYS A 145 22.49 -15.89 -9.12
C LYS A 145 23.00 -17.29 -9.48
N SER A 146 22.34 -18.36 -9.05
CA SER A 146 22.73 -19.71 -9.42
C SER A 146 22.73 -19.92 -10.93
N GLU A 147 23.69 -20.71 -11.42
CA GLU A 147 23.85 -21.01 -12.85
C GLU A 147 22.56 -21.61 -13.45
N VAL A 148 21.92 -22.54 -12.73
CA VAL A 148 20.67 -23.17 -13.14
C VAL A 148 19.57 -22.13 -13.37
N MET A 149 19.39 -21.21 -12.43
CA MET A 149 18.36 -20.18 -12.56
C MET A 149 18.71 -19.16 -13.64
N GLN A 150 19.98 -18.82 -13.83
CA GLN A 150 20.43 -17.95 -14.93
C GLN A 150 20.13 -18.59 -16.28
N ARG A 151 20.35 -19.90 -16.45
CA ARG A 151 20.02 -20.64 -17.67
C ARG A 151 18.51 -20.68 -17.93
N VAL A 152 17.70 -20.90 -16.89
CA VAL A 152 16.23 -20.84 -16.99
C VAL A 152 15.78 -19.42 -17.39
N LEU A 153 16.31 -18.38 -16.76
CA LEU A 153 15.95 -16.99 -17.08
C LEU A 153 16.38 -16.62 -18.50
N ALA A 154 17.57 -17.03 -18.95
CA ALA A 154 18.04 -16.85 -20.32
C ALA A 154 17.13 -17.56 -21.33
N PHE A 155 16.67 -18.78 -21.02
CA PHE A 155 15.68 -19.50 -21.84
C PHE A 155 14.37 -18.73 -21.98
N TYR A 156 13.82 -18.17 -20.90
CA TYR A 156 12.58 -17.40 -20.98
C TYR A 156 12.76 -16.01 -21.62
N GLN A 157 13.93 -15.39 -21.49
CA GLN A 157 14.23 -14.09 -22.09
C GLN A 157 14.51 -14.19 -23.61
N ASN A 158 15.16 -15.27 -24.06
CA ASN A 158 15.60 -15.44 -25.44
C ASN A 158 14.72 -16.42 -26.25
N GLY A 159 14.06 -17.38 -25.60
CA GLY A 159 13.36 -18.50 -26.26
C GLY A 159 11.94 -18.22 -26.77
N PHE A 160 11.40 -17.00 -26.59
CA PHE A 160 10.10 -16.62 -27.17
C PHE A 160 10.24 -15.82 -28.48
N ARG A 161 11.45 -15.32 -28.80
CA ARG A 161 11.66 -14.50 -30.00
C ARG A 161 11.90 -15.34 -31.28
N GLU A 162 12.36 -16.58 -31.14
CA GLU A 162 12.67 -17.46 -32.29
C GLU A 162 11.48 -18.26 -32.85
N ARG A 163 10.28 -18.21 -32.24
CA ARG A 163 9.11 -18.99 -32.73
C ARG A 163 8.04 -18.19 -33.47
N LEU A 164 8.22 -16.89 -33.71
CA LEU A 164 7.23 -16.06 -34.41
C LEU A 164 7.80 -15.18 -35.52
N GLY A 165 8.93 -15.54 -36.12
CA GLY A 165 9.46 -14.77 -37.25
C GLY A 165 10.69 -15.39 -37.88
N ASP A 166 10.47 -16.45 -38.66
CA ASP A 166 11.18 -16.67 -39.92
C ASP A 166 10.41 -17.70 -40.75
N GLN A 167 9.40 -17.19 -41.45
CA GLN A 167 8.91 -17.75 -42.70
C GLN A 167 8.69 -16.57 -43.65
N GLY A 168 9.77 -16.18 -44.32
CA GLY A 168 9.81 -15.21 -45.41
C GLY A 168 10.92 -15.62 -46.37
#